data_AF-A0A7Y6YJW9-F1
#
_entry.id   AF-A0A7Y6YJW9-F1
#
_cell.length_a   1.000
_cell.length_b   1.000
_cell.length_c   1.000
_cell.angle_alpha   90.00
_cell.angle_beta   90.00
_cell.angle_gamma   90.00
#
_symmetry.space_group_name_H-M   'P 1'
#
loop_
_entity.id
_entity.type
_entity.pdbx_description
1 polymer ?
#
loop_
_entity_poly.entity_id
_entity_poly.type
_entity_poly.pdbx_seq_one_letter_code
_entity_poly.pdbx_strand_id
1 'polypeptide(L)'
;MALLILGLLLWWGGHLFKRLAPKRRASMGNGGRGVVALVLVAGVVLMVLGYRSMDFIHVWAPPSFMVHINNLMVLIAIYMMSPAPKKGALLSGMRHPMLAGFKLWAAAHLLVNGDLASVVLFGGLLAWAIVQVIVINRAEPEWQPGPKGTIAKDAMFFAASIVLMGVIGYVHGIVGPSPFGG
;
A
#
# COMPACT_ATOMS: atom_id res chain seq x y z
N MET A 1 0.29 -10.59 17.88
CA MET A 1 -0.21 -11.41 16.74
C MET A 1 -1.69 -11.20 16.44
N ALA A 2 -2.62 -11.49 17.37
CA ALA A 2 -4.06 -11.44 17.09
C ALA A 2 -4.57 -10.08 16.56
N LEU A 3 -4.13 -8.96 17.16
CA LEU A 3 -4.49 -7.61 16.69
C LEU A 3 -4.00 -7.33 15.26
N LEU A 4 -2.79 -7.79 14.93
CA LEU A 4 -2.20 -7.61 13.59
C LEU A 4 -3.04 -8.35 12.53
N ILE A 5 -3.39 -9.61 12.82
CA ILE A 5 -4.25 -10.42 11.96
C ILE A 5 -5.64 -9.79 11.83
N LEU A 6 -6.24 -9.35 12.93
CA LEU A 6 -7.55 -8.68 12.89
C LEU A 6 -7.50 -7.41 12.05
N GLY A 7 -6.44 -6.60 12.19
CA GLY A 7 -6.22 -5.41 11.37
C GLY A 7 -6.15 -5.75 9.87
N LEU A 8 -5.41 -6.79 9.50
CA LEU A 8 -5.37 -7.33 8.13
C LEU A 8 -6.75 -7.78 7.66
N LEU A 9 -7.49 -8.52 8.47
CA LEU A 9 -8.84 -8.96 8.10
C LEU A 9 -9.79 -7.78 7.87
N LEU A 10 -9.74 -6.72 8.70
CA LEU A 10 -10.53 -5.51 8.49
C LEU A 10 -10.12 -4.77 7.21
N TRP A 11 -8.82 -4.69 6.92
CA TRP A 11 -8.30 -4.09 5.69
C TRP A 11 -8.79 -4.83 4.45
N TRP A 12 -8.64 -6.15 4.43
CA TRP A 12 -9.13 -7.01 3.35
C TRP A 12 -10.64 -6.88 3.19
N GLY A 13 -11.37 -7.03 4.30
CA GLY A 13 -12.83 -6.95 4.35
C GLY A 13 -13.33 -5.63 3.79
N GLY A 14 -12.84 -4.49 4.30
CA GLY A 14 -13.26 -3.17 3.85
C GLY A 14 -13.02 -2.93 2.36
N HIS A 15 -11.88 -3.37 1.84
CA HIS A 15 -11.51 -3.19 0.43
C HIS A 15 -12.21 -4.15 -0.53
N LEU A 16 -12.55 -5.35 -0.07
CA LEU A 16 -13.25 -6.36 -0.88
C LEU A 16 -14.77 -6.27 -0.74
N PHE A 17 -15.29 -5.56 0.27
CA PHE A 17 -16.70 -5.54 0.61
C PHE A 17 -17.62 -5.19 -0.56
N LYS A 18 -17.28 -4.15 -1.36
CA LYS A 18 -18.07 -3.76 -2.54
C LYS A 18 -18.18 -4.88 -3.57
N ARG A 19 -17.14 -5.73 -3.71
CA ARG A 19 -17.08 -6.79 -4.72
C ARG A 19 -17.65 -8.10 -4.21
N LEU A 20 -17.47 -8.41 -2.93
CA LEU A 20 -18.01 -9.63 -2.31
C LEU A 20 -19.50 -9.53 -1.95
N ALA A 21 -19.97 -8.33 -1.57
CA ALA A 21 -21.36 -8.11 -1.17
C ALA A 21 -21.94 -6.82 -1.80
N PRO A 22 -22.00 -6.71 -3.14
CA PRO A 22 -22.38 -5.48 -3.84
C PRO A 22 -23.78 -4.99 -3.48
N LYS A 23 -24.76 -5.89 -3.33
CA LYS A 23 -26.14 -5.53 -2.93
C LYS A 23 -26.20 -4.91 -1.52
N ARG A 24 -25.50 -5.52 -0.55
CA ARG A 24 -25.39 -4.98 0.82
C ARG A 24 -24.64 -3.65 0.83
N ARG A 25 -23.56 -3.53 0.06
CA ARG A 25 -22.84 -2.26 -0.03
C ARG A 25 -23.72 -1.17 -0.67
N ALA A 26 -24.52 -1.50 -1.67
CA ALA A 26 -25.43 -0.58 -2.33
C ALA A 26 -26.56 -0.12 -1.40
N SER A 27 -27.14 -1.02 -0.61
CA SER A 27 -28.24 -0.68 0.32
C SER A 27 -27.82 0.28 1.45
N MET A 28 -26.53 0.41 1.73
CA MET A 28 -26.00 1.40 2.69
C MET A 28 -25.93 2.83 2.14
N GLY A 29 -26.21 3.04 0.85
CA GLY A 29 -26.14 4.35 0.21
C GLY A 29 -24.81 5.08 0.44
N ASN A 30 -24.92 6.40 0.70
CA ASN A 30 -23.76 7.26 0.98
C ASN A 30 -23.12 6.97 2.34
N GLY A 31 -23.90 6.57 3.36
CA GLY A 31 -23.40 6.24 4.70
C GLY A 31 -22.40 5.08 4.70
N GLY A 32 -22.53 4.14 3.76
CA GLY A 32 -21.57 3.05 3.60
C GLY A 32 -20.14 3.50 3.28
N ARG A 33 -19.90 4.73 2.82
CA ARG A 33 -18.54 5.27 2.66
C ARG A 33 -17.88 5.52 4.02
N GLY A 34 -18.62 6.13 4.96
CA GLY A 34 -18.13 6.39 6.31
C GLY A 34 -17.84 5.11 7.07
N VAL A 35 -18.73 4.11 6.97
CA VAL A 35 -18.52 2.80 7.61
C VAL A 35 -17.25 2.11 7.07
N VAL A 36 -17.05 2.07 5.75
CA VAL A 36 -15.83 1.49 5.17
C VAL A 36 -14.60 2.28 5.60
N ALA A 37 -14.65 3.61 5.61
CA ALA A 37 -13.53 4.43 6.08
C ALA A 37 -13.17 4.12 7.55
N LEU A 38 -14.16 4.04 8.44
CA LEU A 38 -13.95 3.66 9.84
C LEU A 38 -13.35 2.27 9.99
N VAL A 39 -13.85 1.28 9.23
CA VAL A 39 -13.30 -0.08 9.22
C VAL A 39 -11.85 -0.10 8.77
N LEU A 40 -11.49 0.68 7.74
CA LEU A 40 -10.12 0.76 7.25
C LEU A 40 -9.19 1.47 8.25
N VAL A 41 -9.64 2.57 8.85
CA VAL A 41 -8.88 3.28 9.91
C VAL A 41 -8.66 2.37 11.11
N ALA A 42 -9.71 1.70 11.59
CA ALA A 42 -9.59 0.71 12.66
C ALA A 42 -8.62 -0.42 12.28
N GLY A 43 -8.69 -0.90 11.04
CA GLY A 43 -7.75 -1.90 10.51
C GLY A 43 -6.30 -1.44 10.61
N VAL A 44 -5.99 -0.21 10.17
CA VAL A 44 -4.63 0.36 10.26
C VAL A 44 -4.18 0.53 11.71
N VAL A 45 -5.05 1.05 12.60
CA VAL A 45 -4.74 1.20 14.03
C VAL A 45 -4.41 -0.16 14.66
N LEU A 46 -5.21 -1.20 14.38
CA LEU A 46 -4.97 -2.54 14.89
C LEU A 46 -3.69 -3.17 14.33
N MET A 47 -3.34 -2.91 13.07
CA MET A 47 -2.05 -3.32 12.52
C MET A 47 -0.89 -2.67 13.26
N VAL A 48 -0.93 -1.36 13.51
CA VAL A 48 0.14 -0.63 14.21
C VAL A 48 0.28 -1.14 15.64
N LEU A 49 -0.82 -1.23 16.40
CA LEU A 49 -0.80 -1.74 17.77
C LEU A 49 -0.34 -3.21 17.81
N GLY A 50 -0.84 -4.03 16.88
CA GLY A 50 -0.47 -5.43 16.75
C GLY A 50 1.01 -5.63 16.43
N TYR A 51 1.55 -4.85 15.51
CA TYR A 51 2.97 -4.88 15.13
C TYR A 51 3.86 -4.50 16.32
N ARG A 52 3.53 -3.40 17.03
CA ARG A 52 4.31 -2.92 18.18
C ARG A 52 4.23 -3.84 19.41
N SER A 53 3.15 -4.62 19.54
CA SER A 53 2.94 -5.55 20.65
C SER A 53 3.65 -6.90 20.48
N MET A 54 4.21 -7.17 19.30
CA MET A 54 4.87 -8.43 19.03
C MET A 54 6.34 -8.36 19.44
N ASP A 55 6.81 -9.44 20.06
CA ASP A 55 8.23 -9.64 20.27
C ASP A 55 8.95 -9.70 18.92
N PHE A 56 10.20 -9.22 18.93
CA PHE A 56 11.06 -9.35 17.76
C PHE A 56 11.42 -10.83 17.58
N ILE A 57 10.82 -11.46 16.57
CA ILE A 57 11.12 -12.85 16.18
C ILE A 57 11.90 -12.78 14.87
N HIS A 58 13.18 -13.06 14.94
CA HIS A 58 14.08 -13.06 13.78
C HIS A 58 13.70 -14.15 12.76
N VAL A 59 13.69 -13.79 11.47
CA VAL A 59 13.45 -14.70 10.34
C VAL A 59 14.63 -14.69 9.36
N TRP A 60 15.14 -13.51 9.01
CA TRP A 60 16.40 -13.38 8.26
C TRP A 60 17.15 -12.08 8.61
N ALA A 61 18.43 -12.02 8.28
CA ALA A 61 19.25 -10.82 8.40
C ALA A 61 19.41 -10.17 7.01
N PRO A 62 18.73 -9.05 6.72
CA PRO A 62 18.91 -8.36 5.45
C PRO A 62 20.30 -7.69 5.39
N PRO A 63 21.03 -7.81 4.27
CA PRO A 63 22.29 -7.08 4.09
C PRO A 63 22.08 -5.57 4.26
N SER A 64 23.02 -4.87 4.90
CA SER A 64 22.90 -3.44 5.21
C SER A 64 22.61 -2.56 3.99
N PHE A 65 23.20 -2.88 2.84
CA PHE A 65 23.00 -2.10 1.60
C PHE A 65 21.58 -2.18 1.03
N MET A 66 20.74 -3.14 1.48
CA MET A 66 19.37 -3.29 0.99
C MET A 66 18.49 -2.07 1.32
N VAL A 67 18.87 -1.25 2.30
CA VAL A 67 18.18 0.01 2.60
C VAL A 67 18.13 0.96 1.41
N HIS A 68 19.18 0.99 0.58
CA HIS A 68 19.23 1.86 -0.60
C HIS A 68 18.29 1.37 -1.70
N ILE A 69 18.26 0.05 -1.92
CA ILE A 69 17.35 -0.58 -2.88
C ILE A 69 15.90 -0.40 -2.42
N ASN A 70 15.62 -0.64 -1.14
CA ASN A 70 14.32 -0.37 -0.53
C ASN A 70 13.89 1.08 -0.75
N ASN A 71 14.76 2.05 -0.46
CA ASN A 71 14.42 3.47 -0.56
C ASN A 71 14.13 3.88 -2.01
N LEU A 72 14.86 3.35 -2.99
CA LEU A 72 14.55 3.56 -4.40
C LEU A 72 13.20 2.91 -4.78
N MET A 73 12.94 1.68 -4.34
CA MET A 73 11.67 1.00 -4.60
C MET A 73 10.49 1.75 -3.97
N VAL A 74 10.65 2.28 -2.76
CA VAL A 74 9.63 3.08 -2.07
C VAL A 74 9.37 4.39 -2.80
N LEU A 75 10.42 5.08 -3.28
CA LEU A 75 10.25 6.30 -4.08
C LEU A 75 9.42 6.03 -5.35
N ILE A 76 9.77 4.96 -6.08
CA ILE A 76 9.02 4.54 -7.27
C ILE A 76 7.59 4.17 -6.89
N ALA A 77 7.39 3.47 -5.78
CA ALA A 77 6.07 3.09 -5.30
C ALA A 77 5.18 4.31 -4.98
N ILE A 78 5.72 5.31 -4.27
CA ILE A 78 5.02 6.57 -3.97
C ILE A 78 4.61 7.28 -5.28
N TYR A 79 5.54 7.35 -6.25
CA TYR A 79 5.24 7.92 -7.56
C TYR A 79 4.11 7.16 -8.28
N MET A 80 4.12 5.83 -8.25
CA MET A 80 3.06 5.01 -8.85
C MET A 80 1.70 5.15 -8.16
N MET A 81 1.70 5.47 -6.87
CA MET A 81 0.49 5.75 -6.07
C MET A 81 0.03 7.22 -6.15
N SER A 82 0.80 8.09 -6.80
CA SER A 82 0.45 9.50 -7.01
C SER A 82 -0.69 9.65 -8.05
N PRO A 83 -1.14 10.89 -8.35
CA PRO A 83 -2.06 11.14 -9.46
C PRO A 83 -1.45 10.98 -10.88
N ALA A 84 -0.16 10.66 -11.01
CA ALA A 84 0.53 10.44 -12.30
C ALA A 84 -0.20 9.46 -13.25
N PRO A 85 -0.78 8.33 -12.80
CA PRO A 85 -1.58 7.45 -13.66
C PRO A 85 -2.71 8.12 -14.44
N LYS A 86 -3.29 9.20 -13.90
CA LYS A 86 -4.41 9.91 -14.52
C LYS A 86 -4.00 11.16 -15.29
N LYS A 87 -2.83 11.71 -15.00
CA LYS A 87 -2.42 13.07 -15.44
C LYS A 87 -1.08 13.08 -16.17
N GLY A 88 -0.24 12.09 -15.92
CA GLY A 88 1.05 11.88 -16.53
C GLY A 88 0.98 10.97 -17.75
N ALA A 89 2.05 10.97 -18.56
CA ALA A 89 2.19 10.14 -19.73
C ALA A 89 2.69 8.71 -19.39
N LEU A 90 3.61 8.57 -18.43
CA LEU A 90 4.34 7.31 -18.19
C LEU A 90 3.46 6.17 -17.67
N LEU A 91 2.50 6.48 -16.79
CA LEU A 91 1.65 5.47 -16.13
C LEU A 91 0.22 5.41 -16.72
N SER A 92 -0.10 6.27 -17.70
CA SER A 92 -1.46 6.39 -18.26
C SER A 92 -1.99 5.12 -18.93
N GLY A 93 -1.09 4.31 -19.51
CA GLY A 93 -1.43 3.02 -20.11
C GLY A 93 -1.46 1.85 -19.12
N MET A 94 -1.13 2.08 -17.84
CA MET A 94 -1.11 1.02 -16.84
C MET A 94 -2.48 0.89 -16.18
N ARG A 95 -3.00 -0.34 -16.12
CA ARG A 95 -4.32 -0.62 -15.53
C ARG A 95 -4.38 -0.44 -14.01
N HIS A 96 -3.37 -0.91 -13.29
CA HIS A 96 -3.33 -0.91 -11.82
C HIS A 96 -2.08 -0.26 -11.22
N PRO A 97 -1.67 0.96 -11.63
CA PRO A 97 -0.42 1.56 -11.20
C PRO A 97 -0.38 1.77 -9.69
N MET A 98 -1.47 2.17 -9.05
CA MET A 98 -1.53 2.31 -7.60
C MET A 98 -1.32 0.97 -6.88
N LEU A 99 -1.97 -0.12 -7.33
CA LEU A 99 -1.77 -1.44 -6.71
C LEU A 99 -0.38 -2.01 -7.04
N ALA A 100 0.17 -1.72 -8.22
CA ALA A 100 1.54 -2.09 -8.56
C ALA A 100 2.56 -1.36 -7.67
N GLY A 101 2.37 -0.05 -7.44
CA GLY A 101 3.14 0.71 -6.47
C GLY A 101 2.99 0.16 -5.06
N PHE A 102 1.77 -0.16 -4.62
CA PHE A 102 1.52 -0.75 -3.30
C PHE A 102 2.21 -2.12 -3.13
N LYS A 103 2.18 -2.98 -4.15
CA LYS A 103 2.93 -4.25 -4.15
C LYS A 103 4.44 -4.00 -4.06
N LEU A 104 4.97 -3.04 -4.82
CA LEU A 104 6.38 -2.67 -4.78
C LEU A 104 6.79 -2.16 -3.39
N TRP A 105 5.95 -1.33 -2.78
CA TRP A 105 6.13 -0.83 -1.41
C TRP A 105 6.14 -1.98 -0.39
N ALA A 106 5.17 -2.89 -0.44
CA ALA A 106 5.11 -4.03 0.48
C ALA A 106 6.31 -4.96 0.31
N ALA A 107 6.72 -5.23 -0.93
CA ALA A 107 7.91 -6.02 -1.24
C ALA A 107 9.20 -5.34 -0.76
N ALA A 108 9.31 -4.03 -0.89
CA ALA A 108 10.46 -3.27 -0.39
C ALA A 108 10.59 -3.42 1.13
N HIS A 109 9.48 -3.34 1.87
CA HIS A 109 9.50 -3.52 3.33
C HIS A 109 9.88 -4.96 3.73
N LEU A 110 9.40 -5.97 2.99
CA LEU A 110 9.86 -7.35 3.17
C LEU A 110 11.33 -7.56 2.80
N LEU A 111 11.97 -6.65 2.07
CA LEU A 111 13.38 -6.80 1.74
C LEU A 111 14.29 -6.42 2.91
N VAL A 112 13.86 -5.44 3.72
CA VAL A 112 14.69 -4.84 4.78
C VAL A 112 14.22 -5.12 6.21
N ASN A 113 13.04 -5.71 6.40
CA ASN A 113 12.53 -6.06 7.73
C ASN A 113 12.44 -7.57 7.92
N GLY A 114 13.48 -8.14 8.53
CA GLY A 114 13.70 -9.58 8.68
C GLY A 114 13.01 -10.25 9.86
N ASP A 115 11.88 -9.73 10.32
CA ASP A 115 11.15 -10.21 11.49
C ASP A 115 9.74 -10.73 11.14
N LEU A 116 9.20 -11.58 12.02
CA LEU A 116 7.91 -12.22 11.79
C LEU A 116 6.73 -11.23 11.72
N ALA A 117 6.75 -10.13 12.48
CA ALA A 117 5.67 -9.15 12.44
C ALA A 117 5.62 -8.46 11.06
N SER A 118 6.78 -8.13 10.51
CA SER A 118 6.94 -7.61 9.16
C SER A 118 6.49 -8.58 8.08
N VAL A 119 6.86 -9.86 8.20
CA VAL A 119 6.39 -10.91 7.28
C VAL A 119 4.86 -10.98 7.25
N VAL A 120 4.23 -11.01 8.41
CA VAL A 120 2.77 -11.11 8.52
C VAL A 120 2.11 -9.85 7.97
N LEU A 121 2.59 -8.66 8.35
CA LEU A 121 2.01 -7.39 7.93
C LEU A 121 2.18 -7.16 6.43
N PHE A 122 3.42 -7.06 5.94
CA PHE A 122 3.69 -6.70 4.56
C PHE A 122 3.39 -7.85 3.61
N GLY A 123 3.58 -9.11 4.02
CA GLY A 123 3.15 -10.28 3.26
C GLY A 123 1.64 -10.36 3.12
N GLY A 124 0.88 -10.10 4.19
CA GLY A 124 -0.57 -10.05 4.17
C GLY A 124 -1.12 -8.92 3.28
N LEU A 125 -0.49 -7.75 3.31
CA LEU A 125 -0.81 -6.61 2.43
C LEU A 125 -0.40 -6.85 0.97
N LEU A 126 0.72 -7.53 0.72
CA LEU A 126 1.15 -7.92 -0.63
C LEU A 126 0.17 -8.92 -1.25
N ALA A 127 -0.20 -9.95 -0.51
CA ALA A 127 -1.20 -10.94 -0.91
C ALA A 127 -2.55 -10.27 -1.22
N TRP A 128 -2.97 -9.32 -0.38
CA TRP A 128 -4.18 -8.54 -0.61
C TRP A 128 -4.15 -7.79 -1.94
N ALA A 129 -3.05 -7.10 -2.24
CA ALA A 129 -2.94 -6.29 -3.45
C ALA A 129 -2.99 -7.17 -4.71
N ILE A 130 -2.43 -8.38 -4.65
CA ILE A 130 -2.56 -9.39 -5.72
C ILE A 130 -4.03 -9.81 -5.88
N VAL A 131 -4.71 -10.17 -4.79
CA VAL A 131 -6.13 -10.55 -4.81
C VAL A 131 -6.99 -9.42 -5.38
N GLN A 132 -6.74 -8.17 -4.99
CA GLN A 132 -7.48 -7.03 -5.51
C GLN A 132 -7.35 -6.88 -7.02
N VAL A 133 -6.16 -7.04 -7.60
CA VAL A 133 -5.96 -7.01 -9.05
C VAL A 133 -6.81 -8.10 -9.73
N ILE A 134 -6.78 -9.33 -9.20
CA ILE A 134 -7.54 -10.46 -9.75
C ILE A 134 -9.05 -10.18 -9.71
N VAL A 135 -9.56 -9.75 -8.55
CA VAL A 135 -11.00 -9.49 -8.36
C VAL A 135 -11.45 -8.30 -9.21
N ILE A 136 -10.64 -7.24 -9.35
CA ILE A 136 -10.97 -6.12 -10.25
C ILE A 136 -11.01 -6.58 -11.71
N ASN A 137 -9.99 -7.33 -12.15
CA ASN A 137 -9.92 -7.78 -13.54
C ASN A 137 -11.13 -8.63 -13.93
N ARG A 138 -11.60 -9.49 -13.02
CA ARG A 138 -12.81 -10.29 -13.21
C ARG A 138 -14.09 -9.45 -13.24
N ALA A 139 -14.16 -8.39 -12.43
CA ALA A 139 -15.36 -7.55 -12.33
C ALA A 139 -15.48 -6.51 -13.47
N GLU A 140 -14.35 -6.12 -14.07
CA GLU A 140 -14.28 -5.06 -15.08
C GLU A 140 -13.46 -5.52 -16.30
N PRO A 141 -13.88 -6.57 -17.05
CA PRO A 141 -13.05 -7.19 -18.07
C PRO A 141 -12.66 -6.25 -19.23
N GLU A 142 -13.55 -5.32 -19.58
CA GLU A 142 -13.40 -4.41 -20.74
C GLU A 142 -12.66 -3.11 -20.39
N TRP A 143 -11.59 -3.19 -19.59
CA TRP A 143 -10.81 -2.02 -19.25
C TRP A 143 -10.07 -1.47 -20.48
N GLN A 144 -10.11 -0.15 -20.64
CA GLN A 144 -9.34 0.59 -21.63
C GLN A 144 -8.54 1.71 -20.94
N PRO A 145 -7.32 2.02 -21.42
CA PRO A 145 -6.55 3.13 -20.89
C PRO A 145 -7.26 4.46 -21.13
N GLY A 146 -7.13 5.38 -20.18
CA GLY A 146 -7.56 6.76 -20.37
C GLY A 146 -6.66 7.52 -21.37
N PRO A 147 -7.00 8.78 -21.70
CA PRO A 147 -6.13 9.59 -22.55
C PRO A 147 -4.75 9.76 -21.92
N LYS A 148 -3.72 9.75 -22.77
CA LYS A 148 -2.34 9.96 -22.35
C LYS A 148 -2.18 11.35 -21.75
N GLY A 149 -1.63 11.42 -20.54
CA GLY A 149 -1.27 12.69 -19.89
C GLY A 149 0.03 13.28 -20.43
N THR A 150 0.66 14.17 -19.65
CA THR A 150 1.89 14.86 -20.08
C THR A 150 3.11 14.48 -19.23
N ILE A 151 4.30 14.47 -19.85
CA ILE A 151 5.57 14.23 -19.14
C ILE A 151 5.83 15.30 -18.08
N ALA A 152 5.39 16.55 -18.30
CA ALA A 152 5.47 17.61 -17.30
C ALA A 152 4.73 17.26 -16.00
N LYS A 153 3.59 16.55 -16.10
CA LYS A 153 2.87 16.06 -14.92
C LYS A 153 3.59 14.89 -14.28
N ASP A 154 4.18 13.97 -15.04
CA ASP A 154 5.03 12.90 -14.47
C ASP A 154 6.18 13.50 -13.65
N ALA A 155 6.92 14.48 -14.21
CA ALA A 155 8.02 15.15 -13.53
C ALA A 155 7.56 15.86 -12.24
N MET A 156 6.43 16.57 -12.31
CA MET A 156 5.84 17.24 -11.14
C MET A 156 5.46 16.24 -10.03
N PHE A 157 4.83 15.11 -10.38
CA PHE A 157 4.46 14.09 -9.38
C PHE A 157 5.66 13.31 -8.87
N PHE A 158 6.69 13.10 -9.68
CA PHE A 158 7.94 12.50 -9.23
C PHE A 158 8.66 13.41 -8.22
N ALA A 159 8.77 14.72 -8.52
CA ALA A 159 9.30 15.70 -7.57
C ALA A 159 8.49 15.75 -6.26
N ALA A 160 7.16 15.75 -6.36
CA ALA A 160 6.29 15.67 -5.18
C ALA A 160 6.50 14.36 -4.38
N SER A 161 6.81 13.25 -5.06
CA SER A 161 7.09 11.96 -4.41
C SER A 161 8.40 11.98 -3.64
N ILE A 162 9.43 12.69 -4.12
CA ILE A 162 10.69 12.90 -3.37
C ILE A 162 10.41 13.67 -2.08
N VAL A 163 9.65 14.78 -2.16
CA VAL A 163 9.26 15.57 -0.98
C VAL A 163 8.46 14.71 -0.01
N LEU A 164 7.47 13.98 -0.51
CA LEU A 164 6.63 13.10 0.32
C LEU A 164 7.43 11.97 0.96
N MET A 165 8.43 11.41 0.28
CA MET A 165 9.34 10.42 0.85
C MET A 165 10.11 11.00 2.03
N GLY A 166 10.58 12.24 1.94
CA GLY A 166 11.22 12.94 3.06
C GLY A 166 10.29 13.09 4.28
N VAL A 167 9.05 13.51 4.04
CA VAL A 167 8.03 13.65 5.11
C VAL A 167 7.69 12.30 5.74
N ILE A 168 7.44 11.28 4.93
CA ILE A 168 7.15 9.92 5.40
C ILE A 168 8.33 9.41 6.22
N GLY A 169 9.56 9.56 5.71
CA GLY A 169 10.75 9.08 6.40
C GLY A 169 10.98 9.77 7.75
N TYR A 170 10.74 11.08 7.82
CA TYR A 170 10.79 11.84 9.08
C TYR A 170 9.76 11.33 10.10
N VAL A 171 8.49 11.20 9.70
CA VAL A 171 7.44 10.67 10.59
C VAL A 171 7.78 9.25 11.03
N HIS A 172 8.27 8.42 10.12
CA HIS A 172 8.64 7.04 10.40
C HIS A 172 9.79 6.95 11.43
N GLY A 173 10.74 7.89 11.41
CA GLY A 173 11.78 7.99 12.44
C GLY A 173 11.28 8.42 13.83
N ILE A 174 10.08 9.02 13.92
CA ILE A 174 9.45 9.38 15.19
C ILE A 174 8.60 8.22 15.74
N VAL A 175 7.81 7.58 14.86
CA VAL A 175 6.80 6.59 15.28
C VAL A 175 7.28 5.14 15.19
N GLY A 176 8.39 4.90 14.49
CA GLY A 176 8.93 3.57 14.20
C GLY A 176 10.44 3.59 13.90
N PRO A 177 10.97 2.55 13.23
CA PRO A 177 12.39 2.47 12.85
C PRO A 177 12.81 3.57 11.87
N SER A 178 14.02 4.13 11.95
CA SER A 178 14.48 5.11 10.96
C SER A 178 14.68 4.49 9.56
N PRO A 179 14.05 5.01 8.48
CA PRO A 179 14.19 4.43 7.13
C PRO A 179 15.49 4.77 6.40
N PHE A 180 16.21 5.80 6.84
CA PHE A 180 17.40 6.31 6.15
C PHE A 180 18.72 5.82 6.74
N GLY A 181 18.64 4.92 7.73
CA GLY A 181 19.81 4.51 8.51
C GLY A 181 20.28 5.61 9.45
N GLY A 182 21.08 5.19 10.42
CA GLY A 182 21.80 5.99 11.40
C GLY A 182 22.96 5.16 11.90
#